data_AF-A0A3C0TIR2-F1
#
_entry.id   AF-A0A3C0TIR2-F1
#
_cell.length_a   1.000
_cell.length_b   1.000
_cell.length_c   1.000
_cell.angle_alpha   90.00
_cell.angle_beta   90.00
_cell.angle_gamma   90.00
#
_symmetry.space_group_name_H-M   'P 1'
#
loop_
_entity.id
_entity.type
_entity.pdbx_description
1 polymer ?
#
loop_
_entity_poly.entity_id
_entity_poly.type
_entity_poly.pdbx_seq_one_letter_code
_entity_poly.pdbx_strand_id
1 'polypeptide(L)'
;IEVETTSIDEVRKALATRADVIMLDNMPITMMKEAVALIANRAITEASGTITLDTVRAVAETGVDFISVGTITHSAPAVDISMKLK
;
A
#
# COMPACT_ATOMS: atom_id res chain seq x y z
N ILE A 1 14.02 7.66 -2.41
CA ILE A 1 14.44 6.32 -1.98
C ILE A 1 13.31 5.74 -1.16
N GLU A 2 12.86 4.57 -1.56
CA GLU A 2 11.79 3.82 -0.89
C GLU A 2 12.40 2.69 -0.06
N VAL A 3 11.79 2.42 1.09
CA VAL A 3 12.18 1.32 1.97
C VAL A 3 10.94 0.51 2.32
N GLU A 4 11.00 -0.78 2.01
CA GLU A 4 9.99 -1.77 2.38
C GLU A 4 10.16 -2.20 3.84
N THR A 5 9.04 -2.31 4.55
CA THR A 5 9.00 -2.66 5.97
C THR A 5 7.85 -3.62 6.25
N THR A 6 8.11 -4.59 7.11
CA THR A 6 7.16 -5.65 7.50
C THR A 6 6.77 -5.55 8.99
N SER A 7 7.40 -4.64 9.75
CA SER A 7 7.17 -4.46 11.18
C SER A 7 7.35 -3.01 11.63
N ILE A 8 6.74 -2.65 12.78
CA ILE A 8 6.89 -1.32 13.39
C ILE A 8 8.35 -0.97 13.72
N ASP A 9 9.17 -1.96 14.08
CA ASP A 9 10.60 -1.73 14.37
C ASP A 9 11.37 -1.31 13.10
N GLU A 10 11.06 -1.94 11.97
CA GLU A 10 11.61 -1.56 10.66
C GLU A 10 11.13 -0.18 10.23
N VAL A 11 9.87 0.17 10.48
CA VAL A 11 9.36 1.54 10.23
C VAL A 11 10.16 2.57 11.04
N ARG A 12 10.49 2.29 12.31
CA ARG A 12 11.33 3.18 13.14
C ARG A 12 12.73 3.34 12.56
N LYS A 13 13.32 2.26 12.06
CA LYS A 13 14.64 2.29 11.40
C LYS A 13 14.60 3.08 10.10
N ALA A 14 13.59 2.86 9.25
CA ALA A 14 13.40 3.58 7.99
C ALA A 14 13.17 5.09 8.21
N LEU A 15 12.45 5.46 9.27
CA LEU A 15 12.31 6.85 9.67
C LEU A 15 13.64 7.48 10.10
N ALA A 16 14.49 6.73 10.81
CA ALA A 16 15.80 7.21 11.24
C ALA A 16 16.76 7.45 10.05
N THR A 17 16.61 6.70 8.96
CA THR A 17 17.41 6.88 7.73
C THR A 17 16.90 7.98 6.81
N ARG A 18 15.75 8.61 7.12
CA ARG A 18 15.08 9.62 6.29
C ARG A 18 14.73 9.09 4.89
N ALA A 19 14.17 7.88 4.83
CA ALA A 19 13.55 7.38 3.60
C ALA A 19 12.45 8.35 3.12
N ASP A 20 12.35 8.56 1.80
CA ASP A 20 11.33 9.44 1.22
C ASP A 20 9.95 8.76 1.24
N VAL A 21 9.94 7.44 1.03
CA VAL A 21 8.75 6.59 1.03
C VAL A 21 9.00 5.38 1.93
N ILE A 22 8.02 5.04 2.75
CA ILE A 22 8.01 3.84 3.59
C ILE A 22 6.84 2.97 3.14
N MET A 23 7.18 1.81 2.57
CA MET A 23 6.20 0.81 2.18
C MET A 23 5.92 -0.14 3.35
N LEU A 24 4.64 -0.31 3.66
CA LEU A 24 4.07 -1.20 4.65
C LEU A 24 3.65 -2.49 3.95
N ASP A 25 4.54 -3.49 3.92
CA ASP A 25 4.28 -4.74 3.22
C ASP A 25 3.51 -5.74 4.09
N ASN A 26 2.33 -6.12 3.61
CA ASN A 26 1.47 -7.18 4.15
C ASN A 26 1.17 -7.07 5.66
N MET A 27 1.20 -5.84 6.20
CA MET A 27 0.96 -5.56 7.61
C MET A 27 -0.54 -5.63 7.93
N PRO A 28 -0.96 -6.01 9.15
CA PRO A 28 -2.37 -5.94 9.52
C PRO A 28 -2.82 -4.48 9.70
N ILE A 29 -4.12 -4.21 9.49
CA ILE A 29 -4.72 -2.85 9.55
C ILE A 29 -4.37 -2.10 10.84
N THR A 30 -4.35 -2.78 11.98
CA THR A 30 -4.00 -2.18 13.27
C THR A 30 -2.56 -1.69 13.29
N MET A 31 -1.64 -2.45 12.69
CA MET A 31 -0.23 -2.11 12.61
C MET A 31 0.03 -1.02 11.57
N MET A 32 -0.71 -1.02 10.44
CA MET A 32 -0.66 0.09 9.48
C MET A 32 -1.08 1.41 10.13
N LYS A 33 -2.18 1.42 10.92
CA LYS A 33 -2.61 2.62 11.67
C LYS A 33 -1.54 3.11 12.63
N GLU A 34 -0.89 2.20 13.36
CA GLU A 34 0.22 2.54 14.24
C GLU A 34 1.41 3.11 13.45
N ALA A 35 1.77 2.49 12.31
CA ALA A 35 2.86 2.94 11.45
C ALA A 35 2.59 4.34 10.89
N VAL A 36 1.40 4.61 10.36
CA VAL A 36 1.00 5.94 9.87
C VAL A 36 1.09 6.99 10.99
N ALA A 37 0.57 6.67 12.19
CA ALA A 37 0.65 7.55 13.34
C ALA A 37 2.11 7.81 13.79
N LEU A 38 2.97 6.80 13.70
CA LEU A 38 4.40 6.90 14.01
C LEU A 38 5.16 7.76 12.99
N ILE A 39 4.86 7.58 11.70
CA ILE A 39 5.50 8.30 10.60
C ILE A 39 5.15 9.78 10.67
N ALA A 40 3.90 10.11 11.02
CA ALA A 40 3.44 11.47 11.28
C ALA A 40 3.82 12.46 10.15
N ASN A 41 3.55 12.08 8.91
CA ASN A 41 3.84 12.84 7.69
C ASN A 41 5.32 13.19 7.46
N ARG A 42 6.25 12.46 8.08
CA ARG A 42 7.71 12.65 7.86
C ARG A 42 8.25 11.91 6.63
N ALA A 43 7.49 10.95 6.12
CA ALA A 43 7.74 10.22 4.89
C ALA A 43 6.38 9.89 4.25
N ILE A 44 6.37 9.68 2.94
CA ILE A 44 5.19 9.16 2.23
C ILE A 44 4.97 7.71 2.65
N THR A 45 3.72 7.34 2.85
CA THR A 45 3.32 6.00 3.26
C THR A 45 2.64 5.25 2.14
N GLU A 46 3.09 4.03 1.89
CA GLU A 46 2.52 3.15 0.87
C GLU A 46 2.11 1.82 1.50
N ALA A 47 0.89 1.34 1.26
CA ALA A 47 0.50 -0.01 1.64
C ALA A 47 0.66 -0.96 0.45
N SER A 48 1.30 -2.10 0.67
CA SER A 48 1.49 -3.16 -0.34
C SER A 48 1.12 -4.53 0.22
N GLY A 49 0.87 -5.49 -0.67
CA GLY A 49 0.58 -6.88 -0.33
C GLY A 49 -0.75 -7.40 -0.90
N THR A 50 -1.42 -8.29 -0.17
CA THR A 50 -2.62 -8.99 -0.65
C THR A 50 -3.87 -8.12 -0.51
N ILE A 51 -3.93 -7.03 -1.27
CA ILE A 51 -5.02 -6.06 -1.26
C ILE A 51 -6.11 -6.48 -2.24
N THR A 52 -7.35 -6.54 -1.76
CA THR A 52 -8.53 -6.92 -2.54
C THR A 52 -9.54 -5.76 -2.53
N LEU A 53 -10.58 -5.84 -3.38
CA LEU A 53 -11.66 -4.85 -3.37
C LEU A 53 -12.40 -4.77 -2.02
N ASP A 54 -12.42 -5.87 -1.27
CA ASP A 54 -13.05 -5.90 0.06
C ASP A 54 -12.18 -5.25 1.13
N THR A 55 -10.85 -5.36 1.01
CA THR A 55 -9.91 -4.85 2.02
C THR A 55 -9.40 -3.44 1.74
N VAL A 56 -9.38 -3.01 0.47
CA VAL A 56 -8.80 -1.73 0.05
C VAL A 56 -9.37 -0.51 0.80
N ARG A 57 -10.67 -0.53 1.12
CA ARG A 57 -11.29 0.55 1.92
C ARG A 57 -10.70 0.62 3.32
N ALA A 58 -10.60 -0.50 4.00
CA ALA A 58 -10.05 -0.55 5.35
C ALA A 58 -8.57 -0.12 5.36
N VAL A 59 -7.81 -0.48 4.32
CA VAL A 59 -6.43 -0.03 4.12
C VAL A 59 -6.38 1.48 3.93
N ALA A 60 -7.21 2.06 3.06
CA ALA A 60 -7.25 3.50 2.85
C ALA A 60 -7.63 4.27 4.13
N GLU A 61 -8.56 3.72 4.93
CA GLU A 61 -8.97 4.27 6.23
C GLU A 61 -7.87 4.22 7.31
N THR A 62 -6.72 3.58 7.04
CA THR A 62 -5.55 3.69 7.93
C THR A 62 -4.83 5.03 7.82
N GLY A 63 -5.06 5.78 6.75
CA GLY A 63 -4.42 7.06 6.47
C GLY A 63 -3.13 6.96 5.66
N VAL A 64 -2.89 5.84 4.96
CA VAL A 64 -1.79 5.73 4.00
C VAL A 64 -1.99 6.63 2.79
N ASP A 65 -0.90 7.14 2.22
CA ASP A 65 -0.94 8.04 1.06
C ASP A 65 -1.20 7.26 -0.25
N PHE A 66 -0.57 6.10 -0.39
CA PHE A 66 -0.66 5.25 -1.57
C PHE A 66 -1.02 3.80 -1.22
N ILE A 67 -1.64 3.12 -2.18
CA ILE A 67 -1.97 1.70 -2.10
C ILE A 67 -1.53 1.04 -3.40
N SER A 68 -0.56 0.14 -3.30
CA SER A 68 -0.09 -0.66 -4.43
C SER A 68 -0.84 -1.98 -4.52
N VAL A 69 -1.43 -2.23 -5.69
CA VAL A 69 -2.26 -3.41 -5.96
C VAL A 69 -1.70 -4.13 -7.17
N GLY A 70 -1.06 -5.29 -6.97
CA GLY A 70 -0.51 -6.07 -8.09
C GLY A 70 -1.58 -6.71 -8.98
N THR A 71 -2.76 -7.03 -8.43
CA THR A 71 -3.79 -7.80 -9.12
C THR A 71 -4.38 -7.09 -10.35
N ILE A 72 -4.30 -5.74 -10.40
CA ILE A 72 -4.76 -4.95 -11.54
C ILE A 72 -3.87 -5.07 -12.78
N THR A 73 -2.65 -5.59 -12.67
CA THR A 73 -1.74 -5.77 -13.81
C THR A 73 -1.59 -7.24 -14.21
N HIS A 74 -1.47 -8.16 -13.26
CA HIS A 74 -1.23 -9.58 -13.56
C HIS A 74 -2.52 -10.43 -13.65
N SER A 75 -3.66 -9.94 -13.17
CA SER A 75 -4.91 -10.72 -13.08
C SER A 75 -6.18 -9.91 -13.36
N ALA A 76 -6.07 -8.78 -14.05
CA ALA A 76 -7.23 -8.02 -14.46
C ALA A 76 -8.08 -8.82 -15.47
N PRO A 77 -9.42 -8.87 -15.31
CA PRO A 77 -10.30 -9.52 -16.27
C PRO A 77 -10.28 -8.77 -17.61
N ALA A 78 -10.28 -9.53 -18.72
CA ALA A 78 -10.42 -8.94 -20.04
C ALA A 78 -11.82 -8.33 -20.20
N VAL A 79 -11.88 -7.14 -20.81
CA VAL A 79 -13.14 -6.50 -21.18
C VAL A 79 -13.73 -7.25 -22.38
N ASP A 80 -15.04 -7.55 -22.32
CA ASP A 80 -15.77 -8.17 -23.43
C ASP A 80 -16.03 -7.13 -24.54
N ILE A 81 -15.35 -7.29 -25.69
CA ILE A 81 -15.41 -6.36 -26.82
C ILE A 81 -15.77 -7.13 -28.09
N SER A 82 -16.75 -6.63 -28.86
CA SER A 82 -17.12 -7.17 -30.16
C SER A 82 -17.15 -6.08 -31.25
N MET A 83 -16.75 -6.44 -32.47
CA MET A 83 -16.77 -5.57 -33.65
C MET A 83 -17.97 -5.93 -34.54
N LYS A 84 -18.85 -4.97 -34.82
CA LYS A 84 -19.94 -5.12 -35.78
C LYS A 84 -19.56 -4.45 -37.10
N LEU A 85 -19.41 -5.25 -38.15
CA LEU A 85 -19.19 -4.77 -39.51
C LEU A 85 -20.53 -4.38 -40.15
N LYS A 86 -20.53 -3.30 -40.95
CA LYS A 86 -21.64 -2.91 -41.81
C LYS A 86 -21.36 -3.34 -43.24
#